data_AF-A0A6P3XS60-F1
#
_entry.id   AF-A0A6P3XS60-F1
#
_cell.length_a   1.000
_cell.length_b   1.000
_cell.length_c   1.000
_cell.angle_alpha   90.00
_cell.angle_beta   90.00
_cell.angle_gamma   90.00
#
_symmetry.space_group_name_H-M   'P 1'
#
loop_
_entity.id
_entity.type
_entity.pdbx_description
1 polymer ?
#
loop_
_entity_poly.entity_id
_entity_poly.type
_entity_poly.pdbx_seq_one_letter_code
_entity_poly.pdbx_strand_id
1 'polypeptide(L)'
;MLCAVLPKFSRFAYGIARKNICTNMAKKSALLVITDGSEEMEAVITTDILRRAGVAVTVASLSDANCVKCSRDVKICADAKLVDASKSKKYDVVILPGGLGGSKAFASSAAIGDLLKEQEKEDRVIAAICAAPIALKAHGIGKGKQITSYPSMKDELAKEYNYLEDKVVTDGNLITSRGPATAFAFGLAIVEKLLNKDVADTVAKGMLYTDY
;
A
#
# COMPACT_ATOMS: atom_id res chain seq x y z
N MET A 1 -9.81 62.22 -10.43
CA MET A 1 -10.51 61.39 -11.43
C MET A 1 -9.46 60.41 -11.97
N LEU A 2 -9.38 59.13 -11.63
CA LEU A 2 -10.26 58.16 -10.96
C LEU A 2 -9.37 57.34 -9.99
N CYS A 3 -9.84 57.15 -8.75
CA CYS A 3 -9.25 56.26 -7.77
C CYS A 3 -9.88 54.87 -7.97
N ALA A 4 -9.10 53.85 -8.34
CA ALA A 4 -9.60 52.48 -8.42
C ALA A 4 -9.38 51.77 -7.07
N VAL A 5 -10.49 51.50 -6.41
CA VAL A 5 -10.61 50.73 -5.16
C VAL A 5 -10.53 49.25 -5.51
N LEU A 6 -9.51 48.55 -5.04
CA LEU A 6 -9.46 47.07 -5.04
C LEU A 6 -10.00 46.53 -3.71
N PRO A 7 -10.80 45.44 -3.70
CA PRO A 7 -11.45 44.97 -2.50
C PRO A 7 -10.46 44.30 -1.55
N LYS A 8 -10.47 44.71 -0.28
CA LYS A 8 -9.94 43.93 0.85
C LYS A 8 -10.78 42.65 0.97
N PHE A 9 -10.29 41.53 0.48
CA PHE A 9 -10.78 40.23 0.92
C PHE A 9 -10.09 39.84 2.23
N SER A 10 -10.94 39.51 3.19
CA SER A 10 -10.65 39.35 4.61
C SER A 10 -9.64 38.24 4.90
N ARG A 11 -8.59 38.60 5.64
CA ARG A 11 -7.90 37.71 6.58
C ARG A 11 -8.94 37.22 7.60
N PHE A 12 -9.48 36.02 7.45
CA PHE A 12 -10.12 35.32 8.55
C PHE A 12 -9.82 33.81 8.48
N ALA A 13 -9.06 33.37 9.48
CA ALA A 13 -9.02 32.02 10.04
C ALA A 13 -8.62 30.83 9.14
N TYR A 14 -7.32 30.70 8.87
CA TYR A 14 -6.64 29.39 8.93
C TYR A 14 -5.26 29.56 9.57
N GLY A 15 -5.28 30.04 10.82
CA GLY A 15 -4.13 30.02 11.70
C GLY A 15 -4.13 28.72 12.50
N ILE A 16 -3.80 27.60 11.84
CA ILE A 16 -3.30 26.43 12.57
C ILE A 16 -1.79 26.60 12.59
N ALA A 17 -1.26 26.77 13.80
CA ALA A 17 0.14 26.93 14.09
C ALA A 17 0.98 25.92 13.29
N ARG A 18 1.79 26.42 12.35
CA ARG A 18 2.98 25.74 11.88
C ARG A 18 3.95 25.64 13.06
N LYS A 19 3.76 24.64 13.92
CA LYS A 19 4.85 24.17 14.76
C LYS A 19 5.86 23.56 13.79
N ASN A 20 6.99 24.24 13.65
CA ASN A 20 8.18 23.74 12.98
C ASN A 20 8.58 22.41 13.60
N ILE A 21 8.12 21.30 13.02
CA ILE A 21 8.81 20.02 13.12
C ILE A 21 9.74 19.98 11.91
N CYS A 22 10.84 20.73 12.00
CA CYS A 22 12.01 20.48 11.18
C CYS A 22 12.71 19.24 11.74
N THR A 23 12.12 18.06 11.53
CA THR A 23 12.90 16.83 11.48
C THR A 23 13.04 16.51 10.00
N ASN A 24 14.29 16.52 9.55
CA ASN A 24 14.67 16.06 8.23
C ASN A 24 14.49 14.53 8.19
N MET A 25 13.25 14.05 8.30
CA MET A 25 12.94 12.63 8.16
C MET A 25 13.13 12.28 6.70
N ALA A 26 14.05 11.36 6.42
CA ALA A 26 14.20 10.81 5.08
C ALA A 26 12.82 10.32 4.60
N LYS A 27 12.41 10.79 3.42
CA LYS A 27 11.10 10.50 2.86
C LYS A 27 10.93 8.98 2.70
N LYS A 28 9.95 8.40 3.40
CA LYS A 28 9.62 6.97 3.29
C LYS A 28 9.21 6.60 1.87
N SER A 29 9.47 5.36 1.48
CA SER A 29 9.30 4.85 0.13
C SER A 29 8.50 3.56 0.09
N ALA A 30 7.65 3.41 -0.92
CA ALA A 30 6.81 2.23 -1.12
C ALA A 30 6.93 1.72 -2.55
N LEU A 31 6.97 0.39 -2.71
CA LEU A 31 6.86 -0.28 -3.99
C LEU A 31 5.53 -1.03 -4.02
N LEU A 32 4.59 -0.56 -4.85
CA LEU A 32 3.34 -1.27 -5.10
C LEU A 32 3.44 -2.00 -6.42
N VAL A 33 3.28 -3.32 -6.41
CA VAL A 33 3.44 -4.14 -7.61
C VAL A 33 2.09 -4.42 -8.25
N ILE A 34 1.96 -4.17 -9.55
CA ILE A 34 0.76 -4.48 -10.33
C ILE A 34 1.09 -5.44 -11.47
N THR A 35 0.09 -6.21 -11.89
CA THR A 35 0.15 -7.09 -13.05
C THR A 35 -1.27 -7.25 -13.62
N ASP A 36 -1.39 -7.89 -14.77
CA ASP A 36 -2.71 -8.23 -15.32
C ASP A 36 -3.53 -9.04 -14.30
N GLY A 37 -4.78 -8.63 -14.12
CA GLY A 37 -5.69 -9.23 -13.14
C GLY A 37 -5.45 -8.81 -11.68
N SER A 38 -4.57 -7.85 -11.39
CA SER A 38 -4.56 -7.14 -10.10
C SER A 38 -5.89 -6.44 -9.84
N GLU A 39 -6.31 -6.34 -8.59
CA GLU A 39 -7.52 -5.60 -8.18
C GLU A 39 -7.24 -4.09 -8.17
N GLU A 40 -7.95 -3.36 -9.03
CA GLU A 40 -7.72 -1.94 -9.29
C GLU A 40 -8.05 -1.03 -8.11
N MET A 41 -9.10 -1.32 -7.33
CA MET A 41 -9.46 -0.49 -6.17
C MET A 41 -8.39 -0.64 -5.09
N GLU A 42 -7.97 -1.86 -4.79
CA GLU A 42 -6.94 -2.15 -3.80
C GLU A 42 -5.60 -1.48 -4.16
N ALA A 43 -5.22 -1.51 -5.44
CA ALA A 43 -4.01 -0.85 -5.93
C ALA A 43 -4.10 0.68 -5.85
N VAL A 44 -5.20 1.26 -6.35
CA VAL A 44 -5.36 2.73 -6.43
C VAL A 44 -5.57 3.34 -5.06
N ILE A 45 -6.46 2.78 -4.23
CA ILE A 45 -6.74 3.28 -2.88
C ILE A 45 -5.45 3.30 -2.05
N THR A 46 -4.71 2.19 -2.03
CA THR A 46 -3.47 2.09 -1.24
C THR A 46 -2.41 3.07 -1.74
N THR A 47 -2.23 3.20 -3.07
CA THR A 47 -1.29 4.17 -3.67
C THR A 47 -1.66 5.60 -3.30
N ASP A 48 -2.92 5.98 -3.43
CA ASP A 48 -3.42 7.32 -3.15
C ASP A 48 -3.23 7.69 -1.68
N ILE A 49 -3.61 6.81 -0.75
CA ILE A 49 -3.45 7.01 0.71
C ILE A 49 -1.98 7.25 1.09
N LEU A 50 -1.08 6.40 0.59
CA LEU A 50 0.35 6.54 0.89
C LEU A 50 0.92 7.84 0.31
N ARG A 51 0.51 8.23 -0.89
CA ARG A 51 0.91 9.52 -1.49
C ARG A 51 0.37 10.71 -0.70
N ARG A 52 -0.87 10.67 -0.18
CA ARG A 52 -1.43 11.69 0.72
C ARG A 52 -0.63 11.83 2.01
N ALA A 53 -0.09 10.72 2.54
CA ALA A 53 0.78 10.71 3.70
C ALA A 53 2.22 11.21 3.41
N GLY A 54 2.53 11.55 2.16
CA GLY A 54 3.85 12.00 1.76
C GLY A 54 4.86 10.87 1.47
N VAL A 55 4.41 9.60 1.42
CA VAL A 55 5.26 8.47 1.04
C VAL A 55 5.57 8.52 -0.45
N ALA A 56 6.82 8.28 -0.83
CA ALA A 56 7.26 8.16 -2.22
C ALA A 56 6.88 6.78 -2.77
N VAL A 57 5.71 6.68 -3.41
CA VAL A 57 5.19 5.44 -3.98
C VAL A 57 5.61 5.28 -5.44
N THR A 58 6.30 4.18 -5.74
CA THR A 58 6.55 3.67 -7.09
C THR A 58 5.53 2.55 -7.37
N VAL A 59 4.69 2.73 -8.38
CA VAL A 59 3.85 1.66 -8.91
C VAL A 59 4.62 0.91 -9.99
N ALA A 60 4.94 -0.36 -9.77
CA ALA A 60 5.77 -1.15 -10.67
C ALA A 60 4.99 -2.29 -11.34
N SER A 61 5.12 -2.41 -12.66
CA SER A 61 4.56 -3.54 -13.42
C SER A 61 5.45 -4.78 -13.24
N LEU A 62 4.88 -5.91 -12.81
CA LEU A 62 5.58 -7.20 -12.81
C LEU A 62 5.90 -7.65 -14.25
N SER A 63 5.03 -7.32 -15.19
CA SER A 63 5.22 -7.62 -16.62
C SER A 63 6.09 -6.57 -17.31
N ASP A 64 6.48 -6.84 -18.55
CA ASP A 64 7.14 -5.86 -19.41
C ASP A 64 6.21 -4.76 -19.96
N ALA A 65 4.90 -4.84 -19.68
CA ALA A 65 3.93 -3.86 -20.14
C ALA A 65 3.95 -2.59 -19.27
N ASN A 66 3.85 -1.43 -19.94
CA ASN A 66 3.76 -0.12 -19.27
C ASN A 66 2.40 0.10 -18.61
N CYS A 67 1.33 -0.52 -19.13
CA CYS A 67 0.01 -0.48 -18.51
C CYS A 67 -0.54 -1.90 -18.43
N VAL A 68 -1.16 -2.22 -17.31
CA VAL A 68 -1.75 -3.53 -17.02
C VAL A 68 -3.26 -3.46 -17.11
N LYS A 69 -3.89 -4.56 -17.52
CA LYS A 69 -5.35 -4.70 -17.51
C LYS A 69 -5.77 -5.35 -16.19
N CYS A 70 -6.37 -4.56 -15.29
CA CYS A 70 -6.81 -5.00 -13.98
C CYS A 70 -8.03 -5.93 -14.05
N SER A 71 -8.46 -6.41 -12.89
CA SER A 71 -9.47 -7.46 -12.75
C SER A 71 -10.86 -7.12 -13.31
N ARG A 72 -11.26 -5.84 -13.31
CA ARG A 72 -12.52 -5.32 -13.89
C ARG A 72 -12.23 -4.40 -15.07
N ASP A 73 -11.20 -4.76 -15.84
CA ASP A 73 -10.81 -4.14 -17.11
C ASP A 73 -10.30 -2.68 -17.03
N VAL A 74 -10.20 -2.10 -15.83
CA VAL A 74 -9.50 -0.83 -15.63
C VAL A 74 -8.03 -0.98 -16.05
N LYS A 75 -7.51 0.00 -16.79
CA LYS A 75 -6.09 0.02 -17.17
C LYS A 75 -5.32 0.97 -16.29
N ILE A 76 -4.26 0.47 -15.66
CA ILE A 76 -3.36 1.27 -14.83
C ILE A 76 -1.98 1.26 -15.47
N CYS A 77 -1.42 2.44 -15.71
CA CYS A 77 -0.04 2.58 -16.18
C CYS A 77 0.92 2.67 -14.99
N ALA A 78 1.96 1.85 -15.03
CA ALA A 78 2.99 1.80 -14.00
C ALA A 78 3.99 2.95 -14.17
N ASP A 79 4.60 3.35 -13.05
CA ASP A 79 5.69 4.33 -13.03
C ASP A 79 7.00 3.70 -13.55
N ALA A 80 7.17 2.38 -13.36
CA ALA A 80 8.36 1.62 -13.76
C ALA A 80 8.05 0.14 -13.98
N LYS A 81 9.00 -0.59 -14.55
CA LYS A 81 9.01 -2.05 -14.52
C LYS A 81 9.59 -2.55 -13.20
N LEU A 82 9.10 -3.68 -12.70
CA LEU A 82 9.57 -4.27 -11.43
C LEU A 82 11.07 -4.55 -11.46
N VAL A 83 11.57 -5.07 -12.60
CA VAL A 83 12.99 -5.43 -12.77
C VAL A 83 13.95 -4.24 -12.59
N ASP A 84 13.50 -3.04 -12.95
CA ASP A 84 14.28 -1.81 -12.81
C ASP A 84 14.08 -1.20 -11.42
N ALA A 85 12.82 -1.14 -10.98
CA ALA A 85 12.44 -0.56 -9.71
C ALA A 85 13.10 -1.28 -8.52
N SER A 86 13.15 -2.61 -8.52
CA SER A 86 13.70 -3.42 -7.42
C SER A 86 15.23 -3.33 -7.30
N LYS A 87 15.93 -3.05 -8.41
CA LYS A 87 17.38 -2.87 -8.44
C LYS A 87 17.82 -1.46 -8.09
N SER A 88 16.98 -0.47 -8.40
CA SER A 88 17.33 0.95 -8.26
C SER A 88 17.57 1.39 -6.81
N LYS A 89 16.82 0.82 -5.86
CA LYS A 89 16.88 1.15 -4.43
C LYS A 89 16.12 0.12 -3.60
N LYS A 90 16.26 0.24 -2.29
CA LYS A 90 15.40 -0.45 -1.32
C LYS A 90 14.16 0.38 -0.99
N TYR A 91 13.08 -0.29 -0.60
CA TYR A 91 11.81 0.34 -0.24
C TYR A 91 11.44 0.02 1.20
N ASP A 92 10.90 0.98 1.93
CA ASP A 92 10.45 0.76 3.30
C ASP A 92 9.26 -0.22 3.38
N VAL A 93 8.45 -0.29 2.31
CA VAL A 93 7.38 -1.29 2.16
C VAL A 93 7.28 -1.83 0.73
N VAL A 94 7.02 -3.14 0.61
CA VAL A 94 6.54 -3.79 -0.63
C VAL A 94 5.08 -4.17 -0.46
N ILE A 95 4.24 -3.82 -1.44
CA ILE A 95 2.79 -3.94 -1.38
C ILE A 95 2.28 -4.78 -2.55
N LEU A 96 1.50 -5.82 -2.23
CA LEU A 96 0.82 -6.67 -3.18
C LEU A 96 -0.71 -6.48 -3.08
N PRO A 97 -1.35 -5.81 -4.06
CA PRO A 97 -2.80 -5.81 -4.18
C PRO A 97 -3.30 -7.21 -4.54
N GLY A 98 -4.56 -7.50 -4.26
CA GLY A 98 -5.19 -8.76 -4.57
C GLY A 98 -5.64 -8.87 -6.03
N GLY A 99 -6.81 -9.48 -6.22
CA GLY A 99 -7.28 -9.95 -7.51
C GLY A 99 -6.69 -11.33 -7.81
N LEU A 100 -7.54 -12.33 -8.07
CA LEU A 100 -7.11 -13.72 -8.15
C LEU A 100 -6.07 -13.95 -9.27
N GLY A 101 -6.25 -13.28 -10.43
CA GLY A 101 -5.29 -13.34 -11.54
C GLY A 101 -3.93 -12.78 -11.14
N GLY A 102 -3.91 -11.56 -10.60
CA GLY A 102 -2.67 -10.92 -10.16
C GLY A 102 -1.98 -11.66 -9.02
N SER A 103 -2.75 -12.15 -8.05
CA SER A 103 -2.25 -12.90 -6.90
C SER A 103 -1.59 -14.22 -7.30
N LYS A 104 -2.17 -14.93 -8.28
CA LYS A 104 -1.55 -16.14 -8.86
C LYS A 104 -0.24 -15.81 -9.58
N ALA A 105 -0.20 -14.73 -10.36
CA ALA A 105 1.02 -14.28 -11.02
C ALA A 105 2.12 -13.94 -10.00
N PHE A 106 1.76 -13.28 -8.89
CA PHE A 106 2.69 -13.02 -7.78
C PHE A 106 3.22 -14.30 -7.16
N ALA A 107 2.34 -15.28 -6.86
CA ALA A 107 2.72 -16.55 -6.28
C ALA A 107 3.65 -17.38 -7.19
N SER A 108 3.49 -17.29 -8.52
CA SER A 108 4.35 -18.00 -9.48
C SER A 108 5.65 -17.27 -9.84
N SER A 109 5.81 -16.00 -9.45
CA SER A 109 6.94 -15.19 -9.90
C SER A 109 8.15 -15.33 -8.98
N ALA A 110 9.26 -15.83 -9.53
CA ALA A 110 10.54 -15.87 -8.84
C ALA A 110 11.03 -14.46 -8.44
N ALA A 111 10.82 -13.46 -9.30
CA ALA A 111 11.20 -12.08 -9.01
C ALA A 111 10.45 -11.50 -7.80
N ILE A 112 9.17 -11.89 -7.61
CA ILE A 112 8.41 -11.53 -6.39
C ILE A 112 8.96 -12.27 -5.19
N GLY A 113 9.22 -13.57 -5.32
CA GLY A 113 9.79 -14.36 -4.24
C GLY A 113 11.12 -13.80 -3.72
N ASP A 114 12.04 -13.45 -4.62
CA ASP A 114 13.34 -12.88 -4.27
C ASP A 114 13.19 -11.51 -3.60
N LEU A 115 12.32 -10.65 -4.15
CA LEU A 115 12.02 -9.34 -3.57
C LEU A 115 11.46 -9.45 -2.15
N LEU A 116 10.49 -10.34 -1.92
CA LEU A 116 9.86 -10.51 -0.61
C LEU A 116 10.83 -11.11 0.42
N LYS A 117 11.63 -12.09 0.01
CA LYS A 117 12.65 -12.69 0.90
C LYS A 117 13.72 -11.69 1.29
N GLU A 118 14.13 -10.83 0.37
CA GLU A 118 15.06 -9.74 0.69
C GLU A 118 14.42 -8.74 1.65
N GLN A 119 13.16 -8.37 1.42
CA GLN A 119 12.41 -7.47 2.30
C GLN A 119 12.28 -8.02 3.72
N GLU A 120 11.96 -9.31 3.86
CA GLU A 120 11.87 -10.00 5.16
C GLU A 120 13.23 -10.11 5.84
N LYS A 121 14.28 -10.48 5.10
CA LYS A 121 15.66 -10.59 5.62
C LYS A 121 16.17 -9.26 6.17
N GLU A 122 15.80 -8.15 5.55
CA GLU A 122 16.19 -6.80 5.96
C GLU A 122 15.23 -6.16 6.97
N ASP A 123 14.29 -6.94 7.54
CA ASP A 123 13.31 -6.51 8.53
C ASP A 123 12.49 -5.27 8.08
N ARG A 124 12.11 -5.25 6.80
CA ARG A 124 11.28 -4.20 6.21
C ARG A 124 9.84 -4.67 5.99
N VAL A 125 8.93 -3.72 5.78
CA VAL A 125 7.50 -4.00 5.75
C VAL A 125 7.12 -4.74 4.47
N ILE A 126 6.28 -5.77 4.61
CA ILE A 126 5.58 -6.45 3.54
C ILE A 126 4.08 -6.29 3.80
N ALA A 127 3.33 -5.88 2.79
CA ALA A 127 1.89 -5.70 2.90
C ALA A 127 1.16 -6.43 1.77
N ALA A 128 0.16 -7.25 2.09
CA ALA A 128 -0.61 -8.02 1.09
C ALA A 128 -2.10 -8.05 1.43
N ILE A 129 -2.97 -7.76 0.46
CA ILE A 129 -4.41 -7.67 0.67
C ILE A 129 -5.17 -8.70 -0.18
N CYS A 130 -6.34 -9.12 0.31
CA CYS A 130 -7.30 -9.92 -0.43
C CYS A 130 -6.74 -11.30 -0.79
N ALA A 131 -6.52 -11.58 -2.07
CA ALA A 131 -5.95 -12.85 -2.53
C ALA A 131 -4.42 -12.88 -2.49
N ALA A 132 -3.74 -11.73 -2.39
CA ALA A 132 -2.29 -11.65 -2.45
C ALA A 132 -1.53 -12.41 -1.35
N PRO A 133 -2.08 -12.64 -0.13
CA PRO A 133 -1.43 -13.46 0.89
C PRO A 133 -1.05 -14.88 0.43
N ILE A 134 -1.66 -15.44 -0.62
CA ILE A 134 -1.21 -16.74 -1.20
C ILE A 134 0.22 -16.66 -1.76
N ALA A 135 0.67 -15.48 -2.20
CA ALA A 135 2.04 -15.29 -2.66
C ALA A 135 3.03 -15.33 -1.48
N LEU A 136 2.62 -14.87 -0.29
CA LEU A 136 3.44 -15.01 0.92
C LEU A 136 3.70 -16.48 1.22
N LYS A 137 2.63 -17.29 1.20
CA LYS A 137 2.71 -18.74 1.37
C LYS A 137 3.61 -19.39 0.33
N ALA A 138 3.38 -19.10 -0.95
CA ALA A 138 4.14 -19.67 -2.07
C ALA A 138 5.65 -19.40 -1.96
N HIS A 139 6.02 -18.23 -1.45
CA HIS A 139 7.42 -17.80 -1.30
C HIS A 139 8.00 -18.05 0.10
N GLY A 140 7.22 -18.62 1.02
CA GLY A 140 7.65 -18.98 2.37
C GLY A 140 7.84 -17.80 3.32
N ILE A 141 7.13 -16.69 3.08
CA ILE A 141 7.26 -15.44 3.84
C ILE A 141 6.40 -15.50 5.10
N GLY A 142 6.96 -15.16 6.26
CA GLY A 142 6.22 -14.92 7.49
C GLY A 142 5.51 -16.15 8.06
N LYS A 143 6.02 -17.36 7.82
CA LYS A 143 5.39 -18.60 8.30
C LYS A 143 5.09 -18.55 9.80
N GLY A 144 3.89 -18.98 10.20
CA GLY A 144 3.42 -18.95 11.57
C GLY A 144 2.97 -17.58 12.10
N LYS A 145 3.10 -16.50 11.33
CA LYS A 145 2.57 -15.17 11.72
C LYS A 145 1.06 -15.13 11.67
N GLN A 146 0.50 -14.15 12.37
CA GLN A 146 -0.91 -13.79 12.25
C GLN A 146 -1.17 -13.08 10.93
N ILE A 147 -2.17 -13.56 10.17
CA ILE A 147 -2.59 -12.94 8.91
C ILE A 147 -4.10 -12.99 8.75
N THR A 148 -4.61 -12.20 7.80
CA THR A 148 -5.94 -12.36 7.22
C THR A 148 -5.86 -12.37 5.69
N SER A 149 -6.97 -12.66 5.02
CA SER A 149 -7.08 -12.64 3.57
C SER A 149 -8.54 -12.52 3.13
N TYR A 150 -8.77 -12.52 1.82
CA TYR A 150 -10.12 -12.71 1.27
C TYR A 150 -10.67 -14.07 1.70
N PRO A 151 -11.94 -14.18 2.12
CA PRO A 151 -12.48 -15.40 2.75
C PRO A 151 -12.22 -16.70 1.99
N SER A 152 -12.30 -16.69 0.66
CA SER A 152 -12.09 -17.89 -0.15
C SER A 152 -10.65 -18.42 -0.15
N MET A 153 -9.67 -17.65 0.35
CA MET A 153 -8.27 -18.07 0.46
C MET A 153 -7.94 -18.63 1.86
N LYS A 154 -8.89 -18.58 2.82
CA LYS A 154 -8.68 -18.96 4.22
C LYS A 154 -8.12 -20.38 4.36
N ASP A 155 -8.78 -21.37 3.76
CA ASP A 155 -8.43 -22.79 3.93
C ASP A 155 -7.03 -23.12 3.40
N GLU A 156 -6.57 -22.38 2.40
CA GLU A 156 -5.24 -22.52 1.85
C GLU A 156 -4.14 -22.00 2.80
N LEU A 157 -4.45 -20.92 3.52
CA LEU A 157 -3.51 -20.15 4.34
C LEU A 157 -3.48 -20.60 5.81
N ALA A 158 -4.63 -20.99 6.36
CA ALA A 158 -4.77 -21.39 7.76
C ALA A 158 -3.95 -22.65 8.14
N LYS A 159 -3.37 -23.34 7.15
CA LYS A 159 -2.46 -24.48 7.36
C LYS A 159 -1.03 -24.07 7.76
N GLU A 160 -0.59 -22.87 7.36
CA GLU A 160 0.79 -22.38 7.59
C GLU A 160 0.84 -21.10 8.42
N TYR A 161 -0.31 -20.46 8.69
CA TYR A 161 -0.41 -19.19 9.39
C TYR A 161 -1.51 -19.21 10.45
N ASN A 162 -1.38 -18.33 11.44
CA ASN A 162 -2.43 -18.07 12.43
C ASN A 162 -3.48 -17.15 11.83
N TYR A 163 -4.58 -17.72 11.33
CA TYR A 163 -5.57 -16.97 10.56
C TYR A 163 -6.55 -16.20 11.44
N LEU A 164 -6.73 -14.91 11.16
CA LEU A 164 -7.68 -14.01 11.81
C LEU A 164 -8.67 -13.43 10.79
N GLU A 165 -9.83 -12.98 11.28
CA GLU A 165 -10.91 -12.45 10.44
C GLU A 165 -11.07 -10.93 10.51
N ASP A 166 -10.19 -10.26 11.26
CA ASP A 166 -10.07 -8.81 11.36
C ASP A 166 -9.89 -8.14 9.99
N LYS A 167 -10.35 -6.89 9.88
CA LYS A 167 -10.24 -6.12 8.62
C LYS A 167 -8.79 -5.95 8.18
N VAL A 168 -7.88 -5.74 9.14
CA VAL A 168 -6.44 -5.60 8.95
C VAL A 168 -5.75 -6.35 10.08
N VAL A 169 -4.71 -7.10 9.76
CA VAL A 169 -3.86 -7.80 10.72
C VAL A 169 -2.43 -7.31 10.53
N THR A 170 -1.80 -6.86 11.61
CA THR A 170 -0.38 -6.47 11.62
C THR A 170 0.37 -7.35 12.61
N ASP A 171 1.35 -8.11 12.12
CA ASP A 171 2.24 -8.96 12.93
C ASP A 171 3.70 -8.61 12.63
N GLY A 172 4.27 -7.74 13.46
CA GLY A 172 5.61 -7.20 13.25
C GLY A 172 5.65 -6.35 11.98
N ASN A 173 6.40 -6.81 10.97
CA ASN A 173 6.55 -6.13 9.68
C ASN A 173 5.67 -6.72 8.56
N LEU A 174 4.77 -7.65 8.89
CA LEU A 174 3.80 -8.17 7.95
C LEU A 174 2.42 -7.55 8.20
N ILE A 175 1.83 -6.93 7.17
CA ILE A 175 0.49 -6.35 7.21
C ILE A 175 -0.38 -7.09 6.19
N THR A 176 -1.54 -7.57 6.61
CA THR A 176 -2.51 -8.21 5.70
C THR A 176 -3.92 -7.67 5.87
N SER A 177 -4.73 -7.78 4.83
CA SER A 177 -6.12 -7.28 4.83
C SER A 177 -7.02 -8.10 3.91
N ARG A 178 -8.35 -7.90 3.99
CA ARG A 178 -9.33 -8.87 3.48
C ARG A 178 -9.83 -8.64 2.05
N GLY A 179 -9.99 -7.42 1.56
CA GLY A 179 -10.61 -7.19 0.26
C GLY A 179 -10.75 -5.72 -0.10
N PRO A 180 -11.45 -5.39 -1.21
CA PRO A 180 -11.53 -4.01 -1.68
C PRO A 180 -12.11 -3.04 -0.64
N ALA A 181 -13.13 -3.48 0.11
CA ALA A 181 -13.76 -2.67 1.16
C ALA A 181 -12.84 -2.37 2.35
N THR A 182 -11.78 -3.16 2.56
CA THR A 182 -10.80 -2.94 3.64
C THR A 182 -9.54 -2.23 3.16
N ALA A 183 -9.44 -1.86 1.88
CA ALA A 183 -8.26 -1.21 1.29
C ALA A 183 -7.94 0.15 1.95
N PHE A 184 -8.95 0.89 2.41
CA PHE A 184 -8.73 2.15 3.14
C PHE A 184 -8.01 1.90 4.47
N ALA A 185 -8.56 1.02 5.31
CA ALA A 185 -7.94 0.64 6.58
C ALA A 185 -6.55 0.04 6.38
N PHE A 186 -6.37 -0.76 5.32
CA PHE A 186 -5.08 -1.34 4.94
C PHE A 186 -4.04 -0.28 4.59
N GLY A 187 -4.38 0.68 3.71
CA GLY A 187 -3.49 1.76 3.34
C GLY A 187 -3.10 2.63 4.55
N LEU A 188 -4.06 2.92 5.43
CA LEU A 188 -3.83 3.70 6.65
C LEU A 188 -2.95 2.94 7.66
N ALA A 189 -3.12 1.62 7.80
CA ALA A 189 -2.25 0.78 8.65
C ALA A 189 -0.80 0.78 8.16
N ILE A 190 -0.58 0.82 6.83
CA ILE A 190 0.76 0.97 6.27
C ILE A 190 1.32 2.36 6.58
N VAL A 191 0.52 3.42 6.44
CA VAL A 191 0.92 4.79 6.81
C VAL A 191 1.34 4.87 8.28
N GLU A 192 0.55 4.30 9.17
CA GLU A 192 0.83 4.25 10.60
C GLU A 192 2.13 3.51 10.89
N LYS A 193 2.34 2.34 10.25
CA LYS A 193 3.55 1.53 10.41
C LYS A 193 4.82 2.25 9.93
N LEU A 194 4.73 2.99 8.83
CA LEU A 194 5.90 3.66 8.23
C LEU A 194 6.22 5.01 8.87
N LEU A 195 5.19 5.70 9.38
CA LEU A 195 5.27 7.05 9.90
C LEU A 195 4.81 7.06 11.36
N ASN A 196 3.50 7.20 11.61
CA ASN A 196 2.86 7.14 12.93
C ASN A 196 1.32 7.29 12.81
N LYS A 197 0.61 7.04 13.92
CA LYS A 197 -0.86 7.15 14.04
C LYS A 197 -1.38 8.55 13.69
N ASP A 198 -0.71 9.62 14.15
CA ASP A 198 -1.15 11.01 13.90
C ASP A 198 -1.23 11.34 12.41
N VAL A 199 -0.26 10.87 11.61
CA VAL A 199 -0.27 11.05 10.16
C VAL A 199 -1.41 10.23 9.53
N ALA A 200 -1.59 8.99 9.95
CA ALA A 200 -2.68 8.15 9.46
C ALA A 200 -4.05 8.78 9.75
N ASP A 201 -4.26 9.31 10.96
CA ASP A 201 -5.51 9.97 11.38
C ASP A 201 -5.77 11.26 10.60
N THR A 202 -4.71 12.02 10.33
CA THR A 202 -4.79 13.23 9.51
C THR A 202 -5.22 12.89 8.08
N VAL A 203 -4.64 11.84 7.48
CA VAL A 203 -5.00 11.38 6.14
C VAL A 203 -6.42 10.82 6.11
N ALA A 204 -6.80 9.98 7.07
CA ALA A 204 -8.14 9.42 7.20
C ALA A 204 -9.20 10.52 7.27
N LYS A 205 -9.02 11.50 8.18
CA LYS A 205 -9.90 12.66 8.31
C LYS A 205 -10.00 13.47 7.02
N GLY A 206 -8.88 13.67 6.33
CA GLY A 206 -8.85 14.39 5.04
C GLY A 206 -9.59 13.67 3.91
N MET A 207 -9.77 12.35 4.00
CA MET A 207 -10.54 11.53 3.06
C MET A 207 -11.99 11.30 3.51
N LEU A 208 -12.40 11.87 4.64
CA LEU A 208 -13.71 11.62 5.26
C LEU A 208 -13.93 10.14 5.65
N TYR A 209 -12.83 9.42 5.89
CA TYR A 209 -12.88 8.05 6.39
C TYR A 209 -12.93 8.12 7.93
N THR A 210 -14.14 8.01 8.48
CA THR A 210 -14.35 8.03 9.94
C THR A 210 -13.99 6.68 10.55
N ASP A 211 -13.60 6.69 11.82
CA ASP A 211 -13.37 5.48 12.63
C ASP A 211 -12.16 4.63 12.22
N TYR A 212 -11.02 5.29 11.94
CA TYR A 212 -9.70 4.64 11.77
C TYR A 212 -8.94 4.47 13.10
#